data_AF-A0A0N4XCG2-F1
#
_entry.id   AF-A0A0N4XCG2-F1
#
_cell.length_a   1.000
_cell.length_b   1.000
_cell.length_c   1.000
_cell.angle_alpha   90.00
_cell.angle_beta   90.00
_cell.angle_gamma   90.00
#
_symmetry.space_group_name_H-M   'P 1'
#
loop_
_entity.id
_entity.type
_entity.pdbx_description
1 polymer ?
#
loop_
_entity_poly.entity_id
_entity_poly.type
_entity_poly.pdbx_seq_one_letter_code
_entity_poly.pdbx_strand_id
1 'polypeptide(L)'
;MQAVGGVAWSRGPPPPEHVWRRRARRFCRRFPGHPKCRTPLFAEIGSILNAVAIEGGKFLPRVPKLFIKDYLAGVNPELANIARAFVLRLGQISEEAGMKIRNVCRTFKCMEQTPEQSARTLCFKIFDFEKRLTGKDNTENINLRLDRTLQVKQALLEKANLTNTVIAADNGVFDKDVLLTEKQAFFLLNELGKAGEGTEALPPSGPVSTKTKRASVFFEDHPVQKWDLRTPIPYSFDASLTEIDKNDVRNAIKEIEQKSCVRFQNVATATGYHIHYQKVDSPTFCGLSYIGRVEPANPVYLSFQCGNARGVAVHETLHALGLNHQHLRMDRDQHITIDWSNVNPQHFDYFAVADSKLYSTYGVKYDYGSIMHYNAYTGAVNIGKPTMIPKVDQAANIGRLGQRESMSPADVEILNKMYCMPGCDDTNVYCGAWALKQLCNHPSHKGWMINNCRRSCSFCDSG
;
A
#
# COMPACT_ATOMS: atom_id res chain seq x y z
N MET A 1 23.63 -31.52 -24.89
CA MET A 1 23.35 -30.06 -24.86
C MET A 1 23.34 -29.61 -23.41
N GLN A 2 24.11 -28.57 -23.14
CA GLN A 2 24.56 -28.16 -21.81
C GLN A 2 23.42 -27.58 -20.96
N ALA A 3 23.43 -27.92 -19.68
CA ALA A 3 22.62 -27.31 -18.64
C ALA A 3 23.17 -25.90 -18.30
N VAL A 4 22.29 -24.90 -18.29
CA VAL A 4 22.53 -23.55 -17.78
C VAL A 4 21.23 -23.14 -17.07
N GLY A 5 21.16 -22.71 -15.82
CA GLY A 5 22.15 -22.55 -14.76
C GLY A 5 21.37 -22.05 -13.55
N GLY A 6 21.06 -22.95 -12.60
CA GLY A 6 20.63 -22.52 -11.27
C GLY A 6 21.76 -21.72 -10.63
N VAL A 7 21.44 -20.67 -9.87
CA VAL A 7 22.43 -19.89 -9.13
C VAL A 7 23.06 -20.78 -8.07
N ALA A 8 24.10 -21.49 -8.49
CA ALA A 8 24.95 -22.34 -7.71
C ALA A 8 25.82 -21.45 -6.80
N TRP A 9 25.39 -21.31 -5.54
CA TRP A 9 26.30 -20.90 -4.45
C TRP A 9 27.35 -21.98 -4.11
N SER A 10 27.52 -22.99 -4.96
CA SER A 10 28.40 -24.15 -4.74
C SER A 10 29.79 -24.03 -5.40
N ARG A 11 30.20 -22.86 -5.90
CA ARG A 11 31.52 -22.67 -6.56
C ARG A 11 32.36 -21.53 -5.99
N GLY A 12 32.34 -21.33 -4.68
CA GLY A 12 33.31 -20.50 -3.99
C GLY A 12 33.65 -21.11 -2.63
N PRO A 13 34.86 -20.86 -2.09
CA PRO A 13 35.17 -21.26 -0.72
C PRO A 13 34.13 -20.68 0.24
N PRO A 14 33.76 -21.42 1.30
CA PRO A 14 32.80 -20.93 2.29
C PRO A 14 33.28 -19.57 2.80
N PRO A 15 32.38 -18.57 2.92
CA PRO A 15 32.76 -17.30 3.52
C PRO A 15 33.33 -17.53 4.92
N PRO A 16 34.28 -16.69 5.38
CA PRO A 16 34.92 -16.85 6.68
C PRO A 16 33.93 -17.06 7.82
N GLU A 17 34.33 -17.80 8.86
CA GLU A 17 33.41 -18.31 9.87
C GLU A 17 32.52 -17.23 10.52
N HIS A 18 33.15 -16.09 10.79
CA HIS A 18 32.51 -14.92 11.36
C HIS A 18 31.45 -14.29 10.44
N VAL A 19 31.62 -14.37 9.11
CA VAL A 19 30.67 -13.84 8.12
C VAL A 19 29.41 -14.70 8.09
N TRP A 20 29.53 -16.04 8.12
CA TRP A 20 28.36 -16.91 8.13
C TRP A 20 27.65 -16.89 9.48
N ARG A 21 28.39 -16.87 10.61
CA ARG A 21 27.78 -16.72 11.94
C ARG A 21 26.99 -15.42 12.04
N ARG A 22 27.47 -14.34 11.43
CA ARG A 22 26.75 -13.05 11.34
C ARG A 22 25.47 -13.16 10.49
N ARG A 23 25.52 -13.86 9.35
CA ARG A 23 24.35 -14.10 8.48
C ARG A 23 23.30 -15.01 9.15
N ALA A 24 23.72 -16.10 9.79
CA ALA A 24 22.85 -16.99 10.54
C ALA A 24 22.22 -16.30 11.78
N ARG A 25 23.01 -15.51 12.53
CA ARG A 25 22.48 -14.67 13.62
C ARG A 25 21.47 -13.65 13.11
N ARG A 26 21.71 -13.01 11.96
CA ARG A 26 20.76 -12.07 11.34
C ARG A 26 19.48 -12.77 10.89
N PHE A 27 19.59 -13.96 10.29
CA PHE A 27 18.45 -14.81 9.95
C PHE A 27 17.63 -15.17 11.20
N CYS A 28 18.28 -15.60 12.28
CA CYS A 28 17.60 -15.99 13.51
C CYS A 28 17.10 -14.84 14.38
N ARG A 29 17.64 -13.62 14.22
CA ARG A 29 17.02 -12.41 14.78
C ARG A 29 15.73 -12.05 14.05
N ARG A 30 15.69 -12.26 12.73
CA ARG A 30 14.52 -12.00 11.88
C ARG A 30 13.44 -13.08 12.02
N PHE A 31 13.84 -14.33 12.22
CA PHE A 31 12.96 -15.50 12.31
C PHE A 31 13.25 -16.34 13.57
N PRO A 32 13.05 -15.78 14.79
CA PRO A 32 13.46 -16.40 16.04
C PRO A 32 12.82 -17.77 16.31
N GLY A 33 11.62 -18.03 15.77
CA GLY A 33 10.94 -19.32 15.93
C GLY A 33 11.35 -20.41 14.94
N HIS A 34 12.24 -20.12 13.97
CA HIS A 34 12.52 -21.07 12.89
C HIS A 34 13.30 -22.28 13.43
N PRO A 35 12.93 -23.55 13.11
CA PRO A 35 13.57 -24.75 13.68
C PRO A 35 15.10 -24.77 13.51
N LYS A 36 15.57 -24.26 12.36
CA LYS A 36 17.01 -24.16 12.03
C LYS A 36 17.77 -23.06 12.79
N CYS A 37 17.10 -22.28 13.64
CA CYS A 37 17.74 -21.31 14.52
C CYS A 37 18.23 -21.88 15.85
N ARG A 38 17.87 -23.13 16.15
CA ARG A 38 18.40 -23.86 17.31
C ARG A 38 19.84 -24.34 17.06
N THR A 39 20.19 -24.70 15.82
CA THR A 39 21.54 -25.12 15.38
C THR A 39 21.72 -24.99 13.84
N PRO A 40 22.18 -23.85 13.29
CA PRO A 40 22.30 -23.68 11.83
C PRO A 40 23.52 -24.41 11.25
N LEU A 41 23.29 -25.35 10.31
CA LEU A 41 24.34 -26.02 9.53
C LEU A 41 24.59 -25.31 8.18
N PHE A 42 25.86 -25.18 7.79
CA PHE A 42 26.29 -24.44 6.59
C PHE A 42 25.66 -24.95 5.27
N ALA A 43 25.44 -26.26 5.14
CA ALA A 43 24.92 -26.88 3.93
C ALA A 43 23.44 -26.54 3.63
N GLU A 44 22.71 -25.97 4.59
CA GLU A 44 21.25 -25.81 4.49
C GLU A 44 20.80 -24.38 4.16
N ILE A 45 21.74 -23.44 3.96
CA ILE A 45 21.48 -22.01 3.76
C ILE A 45 20.57 -21.73 2.54
N GLY A 46 20.73 -22.48 1.46
CA GLY A 46 19.85 -22.37 0.28
C GLY A 46 18.40 -22.76 0.59
N SER A 47 18.21 -23.82 1.37
CA SER A 47 16.87 -24.26 1.81
C SER A 47 16.21 -23.25 2.76
N ILE A 48 17.01 -22.57 3.59
CA ILE A 48 16.55 -21.56 4.55
C ILE A 48 15.97 -20.34 3.84
N LEU A 49 16.63 -19.84 2.79
CA LEU A 49 16.16 -18.67 2.04
C LEU A 49 14.90 -18.99 1.21
N ASN A 50 14.79 -20.22 0.70
CA ASN A 50 13.58 -20.68 0.01
C ASN A 50 12.42 -20.96 0.97
N ALA A 51 12.71 -21.42 2.19
CA ALA A 51 11.71 -21.63 3.23
C ALA A 51 11.03 -20.32 3.66
N VAL A 52 11.75 -19.19 3.71
CA VAL A 52 11.15 -17.88 4.05
C VAL A 52 10.04 -17.46 3.08
N ALA A 53 10.21 -17.69 1.78
CA ALA A 53 9.21 -17.36 0.76
C ALA A 53 7.98 -18.29 0.85
N ILE A 54 8.17 -19.53 1.29
CA ILE A 54 7.12 -20.56 1.38
C ILE A 54 6.41 -20.55 2.75
N GLU A 55 7.12 -20.22 3.83
CA GLU A 55 6.65 -20.29 5.22
C GLU A 55 6.15 -18.93 5.78
N GLY A 56 6.20 -17.88 4.96
CA GLY A 56 5.20 -16.81 4.95
C GLY A 56 4.84 -16.22 6.31
N GLY A 57 5.74 -15.46 6.90
CA GLY A 57 5.43 -14.70 8.11
C GLY A 57 5.29 -15.52 9.40
N LYS A 58 5.26 -16.86 9.34
CA LYS A 58 5.10 -17.76 10.50
C LYS A 58 6.11 -17.47 11.60
N PHE A 59 7.33 -17.09 11.23
CA PHE A 59 8.43 -16.82 12.15
C PHE A 59 8.68 -15.34 12.45
N LEU A 60 7.79 -14.45 12.02
CA LEU A 60 7.86 -13.04 12.38
C LEU A 60 7.40 -12.81 13.84
N PRO A 61 7.72 -11.66 14.43
CA PRO A 61 7.10 -11.22 15.68
C PRO A 61 5.56 -11.31 15.63
N ARG A 62 4.89 -11.30 16.78
CA ARG A 62 3.42 -11.32 16.78
C ARG A 62 2.84 -10.03 16.19
N VAL A 63 1.77 -10.16 15.41
CA VAL A 63 0.97 -9.01 15.00
C VAL A 63 0.27 -8.45 16.24
N PRO A 64 0.47 -7.17 16.60
CA PRO A 64 -0.21 -6.57 17.74
C PRO A 64 -1.72 -6.53 17.48
N LYS A 65 -2.51 -6.83 18.51
CA LYS A 65 -3.95 -6.64 18.46
C LYS A 65 -4.25 -5.14 18.56
N LEU A 66 -4.82 -4.58 17.50
CA LEU A 66 -5.16 -3.16 17.43
C LEU A 66 -6.62 -2.97 17.84
N PHE A 67 -6.89 -1.85 18.51
CA PHE A 67 -8.27 -1.39 18.67
C PHE A 67 -8.69 -0.70 17.38
N ILE A 68 -9.51 -1.37 16.58
CA ILE A 68 -10.09 -0.78 15.38
C ILE A 68 -11.51 -0.34 15.74
N LYS A 69 -11.72 0.98 15.74
CA LYS A 69 -13.02 1.58 16.05
C LYS A 69 -14.08 1.05 15.08
N ASP A 70 -15.19 0.56 15.62
CA ASP A 70 -16.39 0.29 14.83
C ASP A 70 -17.09 1.62 14.53
N TYR A 71 -16.86 2.15 13.32
CA TYR A 71 -17.48 3.39 12.87
C TYR A 71 -18.99 3.26 12.63
N LEU A 72 -19.57 2.05 12.65
CA LEU A 72 -21.01 1.84 12.56
C LEU A 72 -21.67 1.63 13.93
N ALA A 73 -20.89 1.50 15.01
CA ALA A 73 -21.42 1.40 16.35
C ALA A 73 -22.18 2.68 16.73
N GLY A 74 -23.44 2.54 17.14
CA GLY A 74 -24.31 3.67 17.50
C GLY A 74 -24.88 4.46 16.31
N VAL A 75 -24.54 4.09 15.06
CA VAL A 75 -25.19 4.65 13.87
C VAL A 75 -26.57 4.02 13.68
N ASN A 76 -27.53 4.80 13.16
CA ASN A 76 -28.87 4.31 12.83
C ASN A 76 -28.78 2.99 12.02
N PRO A 77 -29.54 1.94 12.38
CA PRO A 77 -29.46 0.63 11.70
C PRO A 77 -29.65 0.68 10.19
N GLU A 78 -30.51 1.57 9.68
CA GLU A 78 -30.74 1.76 8.25
C GLU A 78 -29.47 2.29 7.55
N LEU A 79 -28.86 3.35 8.09
CA LEU A 79 -27.60 3.89 7.59
C LEU A 79 -26.46 2.87 7.66
N ALA A 80 -26.37 2.13 8.76
CA ALA A 80 -25.37 1.09 8.94
C ALA A 80 -25.54 -0.04 7.91
N ASN A 81 -26.78 -0.44 7.61
CA ASN A 81 -27.07 -1.44 6.58
C ASN A 81 -26.74 -0.94 5.17
N ILE A 82 -27.05 0.33 4.86
CA ILE A 82 -26.68 0.94 3.58
C ILE A 82 -25.16 0.94 3.40
N ALA A 83 -24.40 1.32 4.43
CA ALA A 83 -22.94 1.28 4.39
C ALA A 83 -22.42 -0.13 4.13
N ARG A 84 -22.91 -1.14 4.86
CA ARG A 84 -22.48 -2.55 4.70
C ARG A 84 -22.85 -3.15 3.35
N ALA A 85 -23.95 -2.74 2.74
CA ALA A 85 -24.40 -3.26 1.45
C ALA A 85 -23.65 -2.64 0.26
N PHE A 86 -23.19 -1.40 0.41
CA PHE A 86 -22.52 -0.65 -0.65
C PHE A 86 -21.00 -0.86 -0.68
N VAL A 87 -20.42 -1.16 0.47
CA VAL A 87 -18.98 -1.24 0.67
C VAL A 87 -18.51 -2.69 0.51
N LEU A 88 -17.65 -2.92 -0.47
CA LEU A 88 -16.94 -4.20 -0.61
C LEU A 88 -16.07 -4.47 0.61
N ARG A 89 -15.60 -5.72 0.80
CA ARG A 89 -14.72 -6.06 1.93
C ARG A 89 -13.33 -6.44 1.44
N LEU A 90 -12.31 -6.04 2.20
CA LEU A 90 -10.92 -6.37 1.92
C LEU A 90 -10.72 -7.89 1.80
N GLY A 91 -10.08 -8.32 0.72
CA GLY A 91 -9.72 -9.73 0.47
C GLY A 91 -10.87 -10.68 0.11
N GLN A 92 -12.12 -10.21 0.03
CA GLN A 92 -13.26 -11.05 -0.33
C GLN A 92 -13.45 -11.10 -1.85
N ILE A 93 -13.66 -12.30 -2.40
CA ILE A 93 -14.00 -12.52 -3.80
C ILE A 93 -15.22 -13.46 -3.93
N SER A 94 -15.87 -13.44 -5.09
CA SER A 94 -16.92 -14.41 -5.40
C SER A 94 -16.33 -15.79 -5.69
N GLU A 95 -17.14 -16.83 -5.53
CA GLU A 95 -16.74 -18.20 -5.87
C GLU A 95 -16.37 -18.35 -7.35
N GLU A 96 -17.11 -17.66 -8.24
CA GLU A 96 -16.83 -17.60 -9.67
C GLU A 96 -15.45 -16.99 -9.95
N ALA A 97 -15.10 -15.88 -9.28
CA ALA A 97 -13.77 -15.28 -9.40
C ALA A 97 -12.68 -16.26 -8.95
N GLY A 98 -12.89 -16.94 -7.82
CA GLY A 98 -11.99 -17.98 -7.34
C GLY A 98 -11.78 -19.12 -8.34
N MET A 99 -12.84 -19.57 -9.01
CA MET A 99 -12.73 -20.60 -10.07
C MET A 99 -11.92 -20.09 -11.28
N LYS A 100 -12.16 -18.86 -11.74
CA LYS A 100 -11.40 -18.25 -12.84
C LYS A 100 -9.91 -18.18 -12.52
N ILE A 101 -9.56 -17.72 -11.31
CA ILE A 101 -8.18 -17.67 -10.84
C ILE A 101 -7.53 -19.06 -10.85
N ARG A 102 -8.21 -20.07 -10.29
CA ARG A 102 -7.71 -21.46 -10.28
C ARG A 102 -7.49 -22.00 -11.70
N ASN A 103 -8.34 -21.64 -12.65
CA ASN A 103 -8.19 -22.03 -14.05
C ASN A 103 -6.95 -21.41 -14.70
N VAL A 104 -6.66 -20.13 -14.45
CA VAL A 104 -5.43 -19.47 -14.93
C VAL A 104 -4.18 -20.23 -14.43
N CYS A 105 -4.19 -20.67 -13.17
CA CYS A 105 -3.09 -21.42 -12.58
C CYS A 105 -2.90 -22.85 -13.09
N ARG A 106 -3.81 -23.38 -13.92
CA ARG A 106 -3.57 -24.64 -14.63
C ARG A 106 -2.57 -24.46 -15.78
N THR A 107 -2.50 -23.25 -16.33
CA THR A 107 -1.62 -22.90 -17.45
C THR A 107 -0.42 -22.06 -17.01
N PHE A 108 -0.57 -21.27 -15.95
CA PHE A 108 0.45 -20.37 -15.42
C PHE A 108 1.05 -20.95 -14.13
N LYS A 109 2.37 -20.80 -13.93
CA LYS A 109 3.10 -21.32 -12.76
C LYS A 109 2.84 -20.46 -11.51
N CYS A 110 1.61 -20.43 -11.02
CA CYS A 110 1.18 -19.59 -9.90
C CYS A 110 1.82 -19.94 -8.54
N MET A 111 2.40 -21.14 -8.41
CA MET A 111 3.04 -21.64 -7.19
C MET A 111 4.57 -21.48 -7.22
N GLU A 112 5.13 -20.90 -8.28
CA GLU A 112 6.56 -20.65 -8.42
C GLU A 112 6.84 -19.16 -8.26
N GLN A 113 7.80 -18.79 -7.42
CA GLN A 113 8.32 -17.43 -7.41
C GLN A 113 9.43 -17.27 -8.45
N THR A 114 9.41 -16.15 -9.18
CA THR A 114 10.48 -15.83 -10.13
C THR A 114 11.59 -15.03 -9.43
N PRO A 115 12.85 -15.11 -9.91
CA PRO A 115 13.95 -14.33 -9.34
C PRO A 115 13.71 -12.80 -9.35
N GLU A 116 12.98 -12.31 -10.35
CA GLU A 116 12.63 -10.88 -10.52
C GLU A 116 11.63 -10.41 -9.47
N GLN A 117 10.86 -11.33 -8.89
CA GLN A 117 9.92 -11.04 -7.81
C GLN A 117 10.62 -10.91 -6.45
N SER A 118 11.95 -10.89 -6.36
CA SER A 118 12.66 -10.77 -5.08
C SER A 118 12.79 -9.31 -4.61
N ALA A 119 12.29 -9.01 -3.40
CA ALA A 119 12.39 -7.70 -2.75
C ALA A 119 13.82 -7.22 -2.44
N ARG A 120 14.86 -7.99 -2.77
CA ARG A 120 16.27 -7.69 -2.41
C ARG A 120 16.76 -6.35 -2.95
N THR A 121 16.44 -6.05 -4.21
CA THR A 121 16.88 -4.79 -4.85
C THR A 121 16.23 -3.59 -4.19
N LEU A 122 14.92 -3.67 -3.94
CA LEU A 122 14.17 -2.62 -3.26
C LEU A 122 14.64 -2.44 -1.81
N CYS A 123 14.85 -3.54 -1.08
CA CYS A 123 15.38 -3.52 0.29
C CYS A 123 16.71 -2.77 0.38
N PHE A 124 17.62 -2.99 -0.58
CA PHE A 124 18.89 -2.27 -0.63
C PHE A 124 18.70 -0.76 -0.80
N LYS A 125 17.79 -0.32 -1.69
CA LYS A 125 17.51 1.11 -1.94
C LYS A 125 16.87 1.79 -0.73
N ILE A 126 15.88 1.15 -0.10
CA ILE A 126 15.26 1.66 1.13
C ILE A 126 16.31 1.74 2.26
N PHE A 127 17.17 0.72 2.37
CA PHE A 127 18.23 0.69 3.37
C PHE A 127 19.24 1.81 3.21
N ASP A 128 19.73 2.00 1.99
CA ASP A 128 20.69 3.05 1.68
C ASP A 128 20.13 4.44 2.00
N PHE A 129 18.87 4.69 1.62
CA PHE A 129 18.15 5.91 1.96
C PHE A 129 18.03 6.13 3.48
N GLU A 130 17.49 5.16 4.21
CA GLU A 130 17.27 5.31 5.66
C GLU A 130 18.58 5.42 6.43
N LYS A 131 19.62 4.70 6.00
CA LYS A 131 20.95 4.81 6.59
C LYS A 131 21.52 6.22 6.41
N ARG A 132 21.34 6.84 5.24
CA ARG A 132 21.75 8.24 5.01
C ARG A 132 20.99 9.22 5.92
N LEU A 133 19.68 9.01 6.09
CA LEU A 133 18.85 9.90 6.91
C LEU A 133 19.11 9.76 8.40
N THR A 134 19.20 8.53 8.92
CA THR A 134 19.25 8.30 10.37
C THR A 134 20.66 8.03 10.89
N GLY A 135 21.63 7.78 10.01
CA GLY A 135 22.98 7.34 10.38
C GLY A 135 23.03 5.94 11.03
N LYS A 136 21.95 5.17 10.97
CA LYS A 136 21.79 3.87 11.67
C LYS A 136 21.58 2.73 10.68
N ASP A 137 22.00 1.53 11.07
CA ASP A 137 21.68 0.31 10.32
C ASP A 137 20.23 -0.12 10.64
N ASN A 138 19.31 0.24 9.76
CA ASN A 138 17.89 -0.11 9.86
C ASN A 138 17.52 -1.36 9.04
N THR A 139 18.50 -2.16 8.59
CA THR A 139 18.26 -3.32 7.71
C THR A 139 17.20 -4.27 8.28
N GLU A 140 17.23 -4.53 9.60
CA GLU A 140 16.29 -5.47 10.23
C GLU A 140 14.85 -4.92 10.22
N ASN A 141 14.65 -3.61 10.48
CA ASN A 141 13.32 -2.97 10.44
C ASN A 141 12.74 -2.89 9.01
N ILE A 142 13.60 -2.63 8.01
CA ILE A 142 13.18 -2.63 6.60
C ILE A 142 12.73 -4.01 6.18
N ASN A 143 13.54 -5.02 6.50
CA ASN A 143 13.19 -6.41 6.22
C ASN A 143 11.88 -6.82 6.89
N LEU A 144 11.64 -6.41 8.14
CA LEU A 144 10.37 -6.64 8.82
C LEU A 144 9.20 -6.00 8.05
N ARG A 145 9.31 -4.75 7.59
CA ARG A 145 8.26 -4.10 6.77
C ARG A 145 7.94 -4.85 5.49
N LEU A 146 8.96 -5.29 4.76
CA LEU A 146 8.79 -6.05 3.53
C LEU A 146 8.15 -7.42 3.80
N ASP A 147 8.58 -8.10 4.87
CA ASP A 147 7.98 -9.38 5.29
C ASP A 147 6.52 -9.22 5.74
N ARG A 148 6.18 -8.12 6.42
CA ARG A 148 4.78 -7.82 6.77
C ARG A 148 3.94 -7.53 5.54
N THR A 149 4.52 -6.89 4.54
CA THR A 149 3.86 -6.70 3.24
C THR A 149 3.56 -8.05 2.59
N LEU A 150 4.53 -8.98 2.57
CA LEU A 150 4.30 -10.35 2.10
C LEU A 150 3.22 -11.07 2.93
N GLN A 151 3.25 -10.94 4.25
CA GLN A 151 2.25 -11.54 5.14
C GLN A 151 0.83 -11.02 4.85
N VAL A 152 0.68 -9.72 4.57
CA VAL A 152 -0.61 -9.14 4.12
C VAL A 152 -1.08 -9.80 2.83
N LYS A 153 -0.20 -9.94 1.83
CA LYS A 153 -0.54 -10.60 0.55
C LYS A 153 -0.96 -12.05 0.75
N GLN A 154 -0.28 -12.79 1.63
CA GLN A 154 -0.63 -14.17 1.96
C GLN A 154 -1.98 -14.25 2.67
N ALA A 155 -2.24 -13.36 3.62
CA ALA A 155 -3.52 -13.28 4.31
C ALA A 155 -4.68 -12.92 3.36
N LEU A 156 -4.42 -12.11 2.33
CA LEU A 156 -5.39 -11.83 1.26
C LEU A 156 -5.74 -13.09 0.45
N LEU A 157 -4.73 -13.87 0.04
CA LEU A 157 -4.95 -15.14 -0.66
C LEU A 157 -5.67 -16.17 0.21
N GLU A 158 -5.37 -16.20 1.51
CA GLU A 158 -6.06 -17.06 2.47
C GLU A 158 -7.53 -16.66 2.61
N LYS A 159 -7.81 -15.36 2.74
CA LYS A 159 -9.18 -14.83 2.79
C LYS A 159 -9.98 -15.18 1.52
N ALA A 160 -9.31 -15.25 0.38
CA ALA A 160 -9.86 -15.63 -0.91
C ALA A 160 -9.91 -17.16 -1.15
N ASN A 161 -9.43 -17.99 -0.20
CA ASN A 161 -9.30 -19.44 -0.34
C ASN A 161 -8.45 -19.88 -1.55
N LEU A 162 -7.28 -19.25 -1.72
CA LEU A 162 -6.36 -19.43 -2.85
C LEU A 162 -4.95 -19.89 -2.45
N THR A 163 -4.67 -20.12 -1.16
CA THR A 163 -3.34 -20.46 -0.63
C THR A 163 -2.72 -21.72 -1.24
N ASN A 164 -3.54 -22.70 -1.62
CA ASN A 164 -3.08 -23.94 -2.26
C ASN A 164 -2.92 -23.82 -3.79
N THR A 165 -3.21 -22.65 -4.37
CA THR A 165 -3.22 -22.44 -5.82
C THR A 165 -2.27 -21.32 -6.26
N VAL A 166 -2.05 -20.34 -5.39
CA VAL A 166 -1.23 -19.17 -5.67
C VAL A 166 -0.27 -18.92 -4.53
N ILE A 167 1.00 -18.69 -4.84
CA ILE A 167 1.96 -18.11 -3.90
C ILE A 167 2.02 -16.59 -4.12
N ALA A 168 1.96 -15.84 -3.02
CA ALA A 168 2.11 -14.38 -3.08
C ALA A 168 3.51 -14.00 -3.58
N ALA A 169 3.59 -12.94 -4.40
CA ALA A 169 4.87 -12.41 -4.86
C ALA A 169 5.62 -11.67 -3.73
N ASP A 170 6.87 -12.06 -3.46
CA ASP A 170 7.76 -11.44 -2.46
C ASP A 170 8.55 -10.25 -3.02
N ASN A 171 7.84 -9.33 -3.67
CA ASN A 171 8.46 -8.17 -4.34
C ASN A 171 8.62 -6.95 -3.42
N GLY A 172 8.14 -7.03 -2.18
CA GLY A 172 8.29 -5.98 -1.17
C GLY A 172 7.38 -4.76 -1.36
N VAL A 173 6.45 -4.82 -2.31
CA VAL A 173 5.53 -3.71 -2.63
C VAL A 173 4.10 -4.22 -2.57
N PHE A 174 3.19 -3.46 -1.97
CA PHE A 174 1.76 -3.75 -2.00
C PHE A 174 1.12 -3.05 -3.19
N ASP A 175 0.13 -3.66 -3.83
CA ASP A 175 -0.62 -3.02 -4.91
C ASP A 175 0.30 -2.38 -5.97
N LYS A 176 1.34 -3.12 -6.38
CA LYS A 176 2.34 -2.77 -7.40
C LYS A 176 3.27 -1.57 -7.12
N ASP A 177 2.79 -0.47 -6.54
CA ASP A 177 3.59 0.75 -6.27
C ASP A 177 3.43 1.35 -4.85
N VAL A 178 2.71 0.68 -3.95
CA VAL A 178 2.53 1.14 -2.57
C VAL A 178 3.52 0.47 -1.61
N LEU A 179 4.27 1.27 -0.87
CA LEU A 179 5.03 0.81 0.29
C LEU A 179 4.16 0.86 1.55
N LEU A 180 4.13 -0.24 2.31
CA LEU A 180 3.42 -0.29 3.59
C LEU A 180 4.36 0.01 4.76
N THR A 181 3.91 0.88 5.67
CA THR A 181 4.49 0.96 7.01
C THR A 181 4.10 -0.25 7.84
N GLU A 182 4.83 -0.52 8.94
CA GLU A 182 4.46 -1.59 9.86
C GLU A 182 3.05 -1.38 10.43
N LYS A 183 2.70 -0.14 10.79
CA LYS A 183 1.37 0.20 11.32
C LYS A 183 0.26 -0.08 10.30
N GLN A 184 0.47 0.28 9.03
CA GLN A 184 -0.49 -0.01 7.94
C GLN A 184 -0.63 -1.51 7.72
N ALA A 185 0.49 -2.26 7.68
CA ALA A 185 0.45 -3.71 7.53
C ALA A 185 -0.25 -4.38 8.73
N PHE A 186 0.00 -3.94 9.97
CA PHE A 186 -0.69 -4.44 11.15
C PHE A 186 -2.19 -4.18 11.11
N PHE A 187 -2.62 -3.00 10.64
CA PHE A 187 -4.03 -2.70 10.46
C PHE A 187 -4.69 -3.69 9.48
N LEU A 188 -4.11 -3.85 8.29
CA LEU A 188 -4.63 -4.77 7.27
C LEU A 188 -4.69 -6.21 7.79
N LEU A 189 -3.64 -6.65 8.51
CA LEU A 189 -3.61 -7.97 9.13
C LEU A 189 -4.69 -8.14 10.21
N ASN A 190 -4.96 -7.12 11.04
CA ASN A 190 -6.04 -7.18 12.02
C ASN A 190 -7.41 -7.32 11.33
N GLU A 191 -7.67 -6.55 10.28
CA GLU A 191 -8.92 -6.65 9.48
C GLU A 191 -9.06 -8.00 8.77
N LEU A 192 -7.95 -8.61 8.38
CA LEU A 192 -7.91 -9.96 7.82
C LEU A 192 -8.01 -11.08 8.88
N GLY A 193 -8.16 -10.73 10.17
CA GLY A 193 -8.29 -11.69 11.27
C GLY A 193 -6.98 -12.30 11.75
N LYS A 194 -5.84 -11.66 11.44
CA LYS A 194 -4.48 -12.15 11.68
C LYS A 194 -3.82 -11.55 12.94
N ALA A 195 -4.62 -10.95 13.82
CA ALA A 195 -4.14 -10.46 15.10
C ALA A 195 -3.55 -11.62 15.94
N GLY A 196 -2.34 -11.43 16.47
CA GLY A 196 -1.66 -12.42 17.31
C GLY A 196 -0.87 -13.51 16.58
N GLU A 197 -0.93 -13.60 15.24
CA GLU A 197 -0.13 -14.58 14.47
C GLU A 197 1.39 -14.27 14.52
N GLY A 198 2.22 -15.32 14.71
CA GLY A 198 3.69 -15.26 14.87
C GLY A 198 4.23 -16.23 15.95
N THR A 199 5.55 -16.26 16.22
CA THR A 199 6.23 -17.34 17.00
C THR A 199 6.52 -17.17 18.52
N GLU A 200 5.95 -16.19 19.23
CA GLU A 200 6.13 -15.89 20.70
C GLU A 200 7.52 -15.32 21.12
N ALA A 201 7.79 -14.59 22.23
CA ALA A 201 7.11 -14.05 23.44
C ALA A 201 7.68 -12.64 23.79
N LEU A 202 7.00 -11.82 24.62
CA LEU A 202 7.57 -10.57 25.19
C LEU A 202 8.91 -10.87 25.88
N PRO A 203 9.93 -9.99 25.78
CA PRO A 203 11.20 -10.20 26.46
C PRO A 203 10.98 -10.40 27.97
N PRO A 204 11.77 -11.28 28.63
CA PRO A 204 11.64 -11.51 30.05
C PRO A 204 11.79 -10.20 30.82
N SER A 205 10.85 -10.00 31.73
CA SER A 205 10.73 -8.89 32.65
C SER A 205 12.03 -8.57 33.40
N GLY A 206 12.77 -7.56 32.92
CA GLY A 206 13.22 -6.50 33.84
C GLY A 206 11.98 -5.70 34.25
N PRO A 207 11.94 -5.07 35.44
CA PRO A 207 10.71 -4.58 36.06
C PRO A 207 9.88 -3.80 35.05
N VAL A 208 8.82 -4.45 34.56
CA VAL A 208 7.81 -3.85 33.73
C VAL A 208 7.06 -2.97 34.70
N SER A 209 7.47 -1.71 34.74
CA SER A 209 6.66 -0.64 35.30
C SER A 209 5.25 -0.82 34.71
N THR A 210 4.32 -1.25 35.56
CA THR A 210 2.86 -1.25 35.35
C THR A 210 2.29 0.16 35.17
N LYS A 211 3.14 1.18 34.96
CA LYS A 211 2.74 2.37 34.23
C LYS A 211 2.49 1.94 32.78
N THR A 212 1.24 1.56 32.51
CA THR A 212 0.56 2.08 31.33
C THR A 212 1.05 3.52 31.16
N LYS A 213 1.84 3.79 30.11
CA LYS A 213 2.12 5.18 29.73
C LYS A 213 0.77 5.77 29.35
N ARG A 214 0.06 6.28 30.36
CA ARG A 214 -0.97 7.29 30.24
C ARG A 214 -0.26 8.54 29.71
N ALA A 215 -0.15 8.62 28.39
CA ALA A 215 0.27 9.73 27.52
C ALA A 215 0.81 9.05 26.24
N SER A 216 0.17 9.11 25.08
CA SER A 216 -0.54 10.22 24.45
C SER A 216 -2.04 9.95 24.22
N VAL A 217 -2.87 10.91 24.65
CA VAL A 217 -4.12 11.23 23.98
C VAL A 217 -3.73 11.99 22.71
N PHE A 218 -3.60 11.29 21.58
CA PHE A 218 -3.48 11.92 20.26
C PHE A 218 -4.31 11.08 19.28
N PHE A 219 -4.85 11.72 18.24
CA PHE A 219 -5.67 11.11 17.19
C PHE A 219 -4.87 10.11 16.32
N GLU A 220 -4.32 9.05 16.93
CA GLU A 220 -3.36 8.09 16.35
C GLU A 220 -4.01 6.86 15.67
N ASP A 221 -5.32 6.69 15.72
CA ASP A 221 -5.97 5.44 15.26
C ASP A 221 -6.20 5.37 13.73
N HIS A 222 -5.69 6.33 12.96
CA HIS A 222 -5.66 6.24 11.50
C HIS A 222 -4.22 5.91 11.02
N PRO A 223 -3.97 4.71 10.45
CA PRO A 223 -2.62 4.31 10.03
C PRO A 223 -2.07 5.12 8.87
N VAL A 224 -2.93 5.84 8.13
CA VAL A 224 -2.51 6.84 7.14
C VAL A 224 -2.49 8.21 7.81
N GLN A 225 -1.31 8.82 7.91
CA GLN A 225 -1.15 10.14 8.50
C GLN A 225 -1.24 11.23 7.43
N LYS A 226 -1.97 12.31 7.74
CA LYS A 226 -2.02 13.50 6.88
C LYS A 226 -0.81 14.41 7.12
N TRP A 227 -0.50 15.22 6.12
CA TRP A 227 0.43 16.33 6.29
C TRP A 227 -0.23 17.48 7.04
N ASP A 228 0.52 18.13 7.92
CA ASP A 228 0.08 19.37 8.54
C ASP A 228 0.39 20.52 7.59
N LEU A 229 -0.66 21.21 7.12
CA LEU A 229 -0.55 22.30 6.15
C LEU A 229 -0.42 23.69 6.79
N ARG A 230 -0.18 23.78 8.11
CA ARG A 230 0.18 25.05 8.76
C ARG A 230 1.45 25.67 8.16
N THR A 231 2.33 24.83 7.61
CA THR A 231 3.51 25.22 6.84
C THR A 231 3.55 24.46 5.53
N PRO A 232 4.18 25.01 4.47
CA PRO A 232 4.43 24.26 3.25
C PRO A 232 5.16 22.94 3.53
N ILE A 233 4.79 21.88 2.81
CA ILE A 233 5.42 20.56 2.91
C ILE A 233 6.86 20.67 2.37
N PRO A 234 7.89 20.43 3.20
CA PRO A 234 9.26 20.46 2.71
C PRO A 234 9.51 19.28 1.77
N TYR A 235 10.25 19.52 0.68
CA TYR A 235 10.74 18.45 -0.18
C TYR A 235 12.17 18.67 -0.62
N SER A 236 12.85 17.57 -0.94
CA SER A 236 14.26 17.57 -1.36
C SER A 236 14.50 16.54 -2.45
N PHE A 237 15.66 16.65 -3.10
CA PHE A 237 16.09 15.76 -4.17
C PHE A 237 17.33 14.97 -3.75
N ASP A 238 17.31 13.66 -3.98
CA ASP A 238 18.53 12.84 -3.93
C ASP A 238 19.49 13.25 -5.05
N ALA A 239 20.79 13.07 -4.82
CA ALA A 239 21.82 13.36 -5.81
C ALA A 239 21.70 12.52 -7.10
N SER A 240 20.93 11.42 -7.06
CA SER A 240 20.64 10.59 -8.22
C SER A 240 19.75 11.24 -9.28
N LEU A 241 19.05 12.34 -8.98
CA LEU A 241 18.22 13.04 -9.96
C LEU A 241 19.04 14.07 -10.76
N THR A 242 18.93 14.01 -12.08
CA THR A 242 19.42 15.06 -12.99
C THR A 242 18.53 16.31 -12.93
N GLU A 243 18.96 17.45 -13.47
CA GLU A 243 18.07 18.63 -13.51
C GLU A 243 16.82 18.44 -14.38
N ILE A 244 16.87 17.56 -15.38
CA ILE A 244 15.68 17.18 -16.16
C ILE A 244 14.71 16.42 -15.26
N ASP A 245 15.20 15.40 -14.54
CA ASP A 245 14.40 14.63 -13.58
C ASP A 245 13.77 15.55 -12.50
N LYS A 246 14.55 16.52 -11.99
CA LYS A 246 14.06 17.50 -11.00
C LYS A 246 13.01 18.43 -11.61
N ASN A 247 13.13 18.82 -12.87
CA ASN A 247 12.13 19.66 -13.54
C ASN A 247 10.80 18.93 -13.72
N ASP A 248 10.80 17.64 -14.01
CA ASP A 248 9.56 16.84 -14.05
C ASP A 248 8.86 16.84 -12.69
N VAL A 249 9.61 16.64 -11.61
CA VAL A 249 9.06 16.69 -10.24
C VAL A 249 8.59 18.10 -9.87
N ARG A 250 9.34 19.15 -10.20
CA ARG A 250 8.91 20.55 -9.97
C ARG A 250 7.60 20.86 -10.72
N ASN A 251 7.46 20.36 -11.96
CA ASN A 251 6.25 20.54 -12.76
C ASN A 251 5.05 19.72 -12.23
N ALA A 252 5.31 18.57 -11.61
CA ALA A 252 4.31 17.77 -10.91
C ALA A 252 3.81 18.51 -9.65
N ILE A 253 4.73 18.97 -8.81
CA ILE A 253 4.43 19.76 -7.60
C ILE A 253 3.64 21.02 -7.97
N LYS A 254 4.10 21.77 -8.99
CA LYS A 254 3.43 22.98 -9.46
C LYS A 254 1.97 22.74 -9.86
N GLU A 255 1.66 21.60 -10.48
CA GLU A 255 0.27 21.28 -10.81
C GLU A 255 -0.58 21.10 -9.55
N ILE A 256 -0.07 20.37 -8.56
CA ILE A 256 -0.77 20.15 -7.29
C ILE A 256 -1.02 21.49 -6.59
N GLU A 257 -0.02 22.37 -6.56
CA GLU A 257 -0.13 23.71 -5.95
C GLU A 257 -1.14 24.61 -6.68
N GLN A 258 -1.21 24.54 -8.01
CA GLN A 258 -2.13 25.33 -8.82
C GLN A 258 -3.59 24.90 -8.65
N LYS A 259 -3.84 23.62 -8.35
CA LYS A 259 -5.18 23.04 -8.27
C LYS A 259 -5.69 22.87 -6.83
N SER A 260 -4.84 23.09 -5.82
CA SER A 260 -5.20 22.89 -4.41
C SER A 260 -4.63 23.95 -3.48
N CYS A 261 -4.96 23.86 -2.19
CA CYS A 261 -4.31 24.66 -1.14
C CYS A 261 -2.98 24.10 -0.65
N VAL A 262 -2.59 22.89 -1.07
CA VAL A 262 -1.34 22.27 -0.64
C VAL A 262 -0.17 23.08 -1.19
N ARG A 263 0.81 23.39 -0.35
CA ARG A 263 2.01 24.15 -0.72
C ARG A 263 3.24 23.35 -0.38
N PHE A 264 4.29 23.51 -1.19
CA PHE A 264 5.55 22.81 -1.04
C PHE A 264 6.71 23.80 -0.94
N GLN A 265 7.78 23.38 -0.28
CA GLN A 265 9.01 24.16 -0.18
C GLN A 265 10.21 23.28 -0.52
N ASN A 266 10.94 23.63 -1.58
CA ASN A 266 12.19 22.97 -1.91
C ASN A 266 13.26 23.34 -0.88
N VAL A 267 13.86 22.34 -0.26
CA VAL A 267 14.93 22.50 0.73
C VAL A 267 16.16 21.70 0.30
N ALA A 268 17.34 22.34 0.35
CA ALA A 268 18.60 21.69 -0.01
C ALA A 268 19.01 20.60 0.99
N THR A 269 18.68 20.78 2.27
CA THR A 269 18.89 19.79 3.32
C THR A 269 17.67 19.81 4.23
N ALA A 270 16.81 18.81 4.09
CA ALA A 270 15.62 18.71 4.91
C ALA A 270 15.95 18.17 6.30
N THR A 271 15.38 18.79 7.33
CA THR A 271 15.39 18.28 8.71
C THR A 271 13.93 18.09 9.14
N GLY A 272 13.62 17.00 9.84
CA GLY A 272 12.23 16.66 10.19
C GLY A 272 11.43 16.08 9.02
N TYR A 273 10.09 16.20 9.07
CA TYR A 273 9.19 15.58 8.09
C TYR A 273 9.27 16.28 6.72
N HIS A 274 9.57 15.50 5.67
CA HIS A 274 9.68 16.01 4.30
C HIS A 274 9.47 14.88 3.29
N ILE A 275 9.23 15.26 2.04
CA ILE A 275 9.26 14.35 0.89
C ILE A 275 10.68 14.34 0.31
N HIS A 276 11.23 13.16 0.05
CA HIS A 276 12.54 13.00 -0.56
C HIS A 276 12.41 12.21 -1.86
N TYR A 277 12.61 12.88 -2.99
CA TYR A 277 12.54 12.25 -4.30
C TYR A 277 13.85 11.57 -4.63
N GLN A 278 13.80 10.29 -5.02
CA GLN A 278 14.97 9.48 -5.35
C GLN A 278 14.79 8.77 -6.69
N LYS A 279 15.81 8.80 -7.53
CA LYS A 279 15.82 8.06 -8.79
C LYS A 279 16.07 6.58 -8.54
N VAL A 280 15.27 5.72 -9.18
CA VAL A 280 15.51 4.28 -9.22
C VAL A 280 15.59 3.81 -10.66
N ASP A 281 16.63 3.06 -10.94
CA ASP A 281 16.81 2.37 -12.21
C ASP A 281 15.99 1.08 -12.17
N SER A 282 14.77 1.14 -12.70
CA SER A 282 13.85 0.02 -12.74
C SER A 282 12.95 0.08 -13.98
N PRO A 283 12.98 -0.96 -14.83
CA PRO A 283 12.01 -1.10 -15.91
C PRO A 283 10.70 -1.76 -15.44
N THR A 284 10.64 -2.26 -14.20
CA THR A 284 9.51 -3.07 -13.70
C THR A 284 8.47 -2.24 -12.93
N PHE A 285 8.86 -1.09 -12.39
CA PHE A 285 7.94 -0.14 -11.76
C PHE A 285 8.33 1.30 -12.10
N CYS A 286 7.33 2.19 -12.16
CA CYS A 286 7.52 3.59 -12.53
C CYS A 286 7.75 4.49 -11.33
N GLY A 287 7.10 4.20 -10.22
CA GLY A 287 7.30 4.88 -8.97
C GLY A 287 6.94 3.97 -7.81
N LEU A 288 7.35 4.37 -6.61
CA LEU A 288 6.93 3.78 -5.36
C LEU A 288 6.77 4.88 -4.31
N SER A 289 5.69 4.81 -3.53
CA SER A 289 5.43 5.78 -2.48
C SER A 289 4.70 5.14 -1.30
N TYR A 290 4.83 5.75 -0.14
CA TYR A 290 3.97 5.45 1.00
C TYR A 290 2.65 6.23 0.84
N ILE A 291 1.56 5.65 1.32
CA ILE A 291 0.29 6.39 1.41
C ILE A 291 0.28 7.23 2.69
N GLY A 292 0.31 8.56 2.52
CA GLY A 292 0.35 9.53 3.60
C GLY A 292 1.76 9.80 4.15
N ARG A 293 1.85 10.70 5.14
CA ARG A 293 3.11 11.08 5.80
C ARG A 293 3.68 9.91 6.60
N VAL A 294 4.97 9.65 6.43
CA VAL A 294 5.73 8.65 7.17
C VAL A 294 6.98 9.27 7.79
N GLU A 295 7.51 8.59 8.80
CA GLU A 295 8.70 9.02 9.54
C GLU A 295 9.89 8.12 9.22
N PRO A 296 11.13 8.64 9.22
CA PRO A 296 11.51 10.04 9.47
C PRO A 296 11.33 10.98 8.26
N ALA A 297 11.19 10.42 7.06
CA ALA A 297 10.90 11.15 5.83
C ALA A 297 10.14 10.25 4.86
N ASN A 298 9.44 10.85 3.90
CA ASN A 298 8.71 10.16 2.84
C ASN A 298 9.60 9.97 1.61
N PRO A 299 10.22 8.80 1.39
CA PRO A 299 10.86 8.54 0.12
C PRO A 299 9.80 8.39 -0.97
N VAL A 300 10.01 9.08 -2.08
CA VAL A 300 9.28 8.88 -3.34
C VAL A 300 10.30 8.41 -4.36
N TYR A 301 10.19 7.13 -4.73
CA TYR A 301 11.07 6.52 -5.70
C TYR A 301 10.49 6.72 -7.10
N LEU A 302 11.30 7.18 -8.04
CA LEU A 302 10.88 7.44 -9.42
C LEU A 302 11.81 6.77 -10.42
N SER A 303 11.24 6.00 -11.33
CA SER A 303 11.90 5.51 -12.52
C SER A 303 11.52 6.36 -13.73
N PHE A 304 12.55 6.90 -14.37
CA PHE A 304 12.42 7.72 -15.57
C PHE A 304 12.51 6.86 -16.86
N GLN A 305 12.34 5.54 -16.73
CA GLN A 305 12.22 4.60 -17.85
C GLN A 305 10.77 4.35 -18.27
N CYS A 306 9.82 4.92 -17.53
CA CYS A 306 8.41 4.92 -17.89
C CYS A 306 8.04 6.09 -18.80
N GLY A 307 6.83 6.06 -19.35
CA GLY A 307 6.37 7.06 -20.34
C GLY A 307 6.40 8.51 -19.82
N ASN A 308 5.35 8.95 -19.12
CA ASN A 308 5.24 10.33 -18.66
C ASN A 308 5.77 10.49 -17.22
N ALA A 309 7.07 10.79 -17.08
CA ALA A 309 7.74 10.90 -15.78
C ALA A 309 7.12 11.96 -14.86
N ARG A 310 6.71 13.11 -15.43
CA ARG A 310 6.01 14.17 -14.71
C ARG A 310 4.66 13.69 -14.17
N GLY A 311 3.89 12.96 -14.97
CA GLY A 311 2.64 12.33 -14.53
C GLY A 311 2.82 11.28 -13.44
N VAL A 312 3.86 10.46 -13.55
CA VAL A 312 4.25 9.51 -12.49
C VAL A 312 4.61 10.26 -11.21
N ALA A 313 5.38 11.35 -11.29
CA ALA A 313 5.69 12.17 -10.12
C ALA A 313 4.44 12.80 -9.47
N VAL A 314 3.42 13.21 -10.25
CA VAL A 314 2.13 13.64 -9.68
C VAL A 314 1.48 12.49 -8.92
N HIS A 315 1.37 11.30 -9.54
CA HIS A 315 0.77 10.11 -8.95
C HIS A 315 1.43 9.72 -7.61
N GLU A 316 2.76 9.58 -7.59
CA GLU A 316 3.49 9.20 -6.37
C GLU A 316 3.44 10.28 -5.28
N THR A 317 3.36 11.56 -5.67
CA THR A 317 3.18 12.65 -4.73
C THR A 317 1.77 12.65 -4.14
N LEU A 318 0.74 12.29 -4.91
CA LEU A 318 -0.62 12.11 -4.39
C LEU A 318 -0.71 10.92 -3.43
N HIS A 319 0.02 9.83 -3.66
CA HIS A 319 0.20 8.78 -2.65
C HIS A 319 0.80 9.34 -1.36
N ALA A 320 1.93 10.06 -1.46
CA ALA A 320 2.55 10.66 -0.28
C ALA A 320 1.60 11.62 0.46
N LEU A 321 0.68 12.27 -0.24
CA LEU A 321 -0.38 13.11 0.33
C LEU A 321 -1.53 12.32 0.97
N GLY A 322 -1.69 11.04 0.67
CA GLY A 322 -2.68 10.14 1.29
C GLY A 322 -3.74 9.58 0.35
N LEU A 323 -3.64 9.81 -0.97
CA LEU A 323 -4.56 9.22 -1.93
C LEU A 323 -4.17 7.76 -2.22
N ASN A 324 -5.18 6.91 -2.40
CA ASN A 324 -5.02 5.53 -2.82
C ASN A 324 -5.56 5.37 -4.26
N HIS A 325 -5.33 4.21 -4.86
CA HIS A 325 -5.79 3.93 -6.21
C HIS A 325 -7.30 3.99 -6.38
N GLN A 326 -7.71 4.61 -7.48
CA GLN A 326 -9.11 4.79 -7.85
C GLN A 326 -9.82 3.45 -8.09
N HIS A 327 -9.13 2.48 -8.71
CA HIS A 327 -9.70 1.15 -8.96
C HIS A 327 -9.80 0.29 -7.71
N LEU A 328 -9.23 0.71 -6.58
CA LEU A 328 -9.37 0.02 -5.30
C LEU A 328 -10.48 0.57 -4.42
N ARG A 329 -11.24 1.57 -4.89
CA ARG A 329 -12.36 2.11 -4.12
C ARG A 329 -13.38 1.03 -3.73
N MET A 330 -14.02 1.26 -2.60
CA MET A 330 -15.04 0.38 -2.05
C MET A 330 -16.29 0.19 -2.90
N ASP A 331 -16.53 1.11 -3.84
CA ASP A 331 -17.63 1.09 -4.80
C ASP A 331 -17.20 0.66 -6.21
N ARG A 332 -15.94 0.27 -6.43
CA ARG A 332 -15.38 0.05 -7.79
C ARG A 332 -16.22 -0.92 -8.63
N ASP A 333 -16.82 -1.96 -8.02
CA ASP A 333 -17.51 -3.02 -8.75
C ASP A 333 -18.84 -2.51 -9.36
N GLN A 334 -19.23 -1.27 -9.08
CA GLN A 334 -20.32 -0.58 -9.78
C GLN A 334 -19.85 0.11 -11.06
N HIS A 335 -18.53 0.31 -11.21
CA HIS A 335 -17.92 1.09 -12.27
C HIS A 335 -17.05 0.24 -13.20
N ILE A 336 -16.35 -0.77 -12.68
CA ILE A 336 -15.52 -1.67 -13.47
C ILE A 336 -15.88 -3.13 -13.17
N THR A 337 -15.62 -3.99 -14.15
CA THR A 337 -15.56 -5.44 -13.99
C THR A 337 -14.10 -5.87 -13.99
N ILE A 338 -13.69 -6.63 -12.97
CA ILE A 338 -12.39 -7.29 -12.97
C ILE A 338 -12.51 -8.63 -13.69
N ASP A 339 -11.80 -8.80 -14.80
CA ASP A 339 -11.72 -10.08 -15.48
C ASP A 339 -10.67 -10.99 -14.84
N TRP A 340 -11.09 -11.69 -13.78
CA TRP A 340 -10.27 -12.66 -13.06
C TRP A 340 -9.77 -13.84 -13.92
N SER A 341 -10.29 -14.04 -15.14
CA SER A 341 -9.74 -15.04 -16.08
C SER A 341 -8.48 -14.55 -16.80
N ASN A 342 -8.19 -13.25 -16.73
CA ASN A 342 -7.04 -12.63 -17.35
C ASN A 342 -6.09 -11.95 -16.34
N VAL A 343 -6.42 -11.92 -15.05
CA VAL A 343 -5.52 -11.44 -14.00
C VAL A 343 -4.45 -12.47 -13.71
N ASN A 344 -3.18 -12.06 -13.66
CA ASN A 344 -2.10 -12.87 -13.11
C ASN A 344 -2.37 -13.10 -11.63
N PRO A 345 -2.60 -14.35 -11.18
CA PRO A 345 -2.99 -14.62 -9.81
C PRO A 345 -1.97 -14.17 -8.76
N GLN A 346 -0.68 -14.11 -9.10
CA GLN A 346 0.36 -13.60 -8.19
C GLN A 346 0.27 -12.07 -7.95
N HIS A 347 -0.53 -11.36 -8.75
CA HIS A 347 -0.84 -9.94 -8.61
C HIS A 347 -2.21 -9.70 -7.95
N PHE A 348 -2.74 -10.66 -7.20
CA PHE A 348 -4.04 -10.55 -6.54
C PHE A 348 -4.17 -9.29 -5.67
N ASP A 349 -3.08 -8.88 -5.00
CA ASP A 349 -3.05 -7.68 -4.16
C ASP A 349 -3.31 -6.39 -4.95
N TYR A 350 -3.05 -6.36 -6.26
CA TYR A 350 -3.30 -5.18 -7.11
C TYR A 350 -4.80 -4.88 -7.29
N PHE A 351 -5.65 -5.82 -6.87
CA PHE A 351 -7.11 -5.74 -6.98
C PHE A 351 -7.79 -5.92 -5.61
N ALA A 352 -7.04 -5.90 -4.52
CA ALA A 352 -7.60 -5.95 -3.17
C ALA A 352 -8.27 -4.62 -2.83
N VAL A 353 -9.58 -4.63 -2.58
CA VAL A 353 -10.32 -3.39 -2.31
C VAL A 353 -9.74 -2.68 -1.07
N ALA A 354 -9.56 -1.37 -1.16
CA ALA A 354 -9.06 -0.53 -0.08
C ALA A 354 -10.03 -0.51 1.10
N ASP A 355 -9.53 -0.63 2.34
CA ASP A 355 -10.40 -0.71 3.52
C ASP A 355 -11.20 0.59 3.78
N SER A 356 -12.52 0.49 3.91
CA SER A 356 -13.44 1.61 4.14
C SER A 356 -13.24 2.30 5.48
N LYS A 357 -12.56 1.65 6.43
CA LYS A 357 -12.19 2.25 7.71
C LYS A 357 -10.95 3.14 7.59
N LEU A 358 -10.22 3.03 6.47
CA LEU A 358 -9.01 3.81 6.17
C LEU A 358 -9.19 4.85 5.07
N TYR A 359 -10.14 4.61 4.17
CA TYR A 359 -10.28 5.44 2.98
C TYR A 359 -11.72 5.90 2.82
N SER A 360 -11.88 7.20 2.59
CA SER A 360 -13.16 7.80 2.25
C SER A 360 -13.10 8.38 0.85
N THR A 361 -14.23 8.30 0.15
CA THR A 361 -14.40 8.93 -1.16
C THR A 361 -14.76 10.41 -1.05
N TYR A 362 -15.07 10.89 0.17
CA TYR A 362 -15.61 12.22 0.44
C TYR A 362 -16.81 12.61 -0.44
N GLY A 363 -17.61 11.62 -0.86
CA GLY A 363 -18.76 11.81 -1.74
C GLY A 363 -18.40 12.06 -3.21
N VAL A 364 -17.12 12.05 -3.55
CA VAL A 364 -16.65 12.25 -4.92
C VAL A 364 -16.91 11.00 -5.75
N LYS A 365 -17.56 11.18 -6.91
CA LYS A 365 -17.93 10.10 -7.82
C LYS A 365 -16.70 9.38 -8.37
N TYR A 366 -16.91 8.17 -8.86
CA TYR A 366 -15.85 7.41 -9.49
C TYR A 366 -15.42 8.06 -10.82
N ASP A 367 -14.11 8.16 -11.04
CA ASP A 367 -13.54 8.76 -12.25
C ASP A 367 -12.57 7.80 -12.95
N TYR A 368 -12.96 7.36 -14.14
CA TYR A 368 -12.12 6.52 -15.01
C TYR A 368 -10.84 7.24 -15.49
N GLY A 369 -10.86 8.59 -15.54
CA GLY A 369 -9.72 9.41 -15.94
C GLY A 369 -8.84 9.89 -14.78
N SER A 370 -9.04 9.38 -13.56
CA SER A 370 -8.20 9.72 -12.42
C SER A 370 -6.75 9.33 -12.69
N ILE A 371 -5.80 10.21 -12.32
CA ILE A 371 -4.36 9.88 -12.41
C ILE A 371 -3.99 8.75 -11.44
N MET A 372 -4.83 8.49 -10.43
CA MET A 372 -4.73 7.37 -9.50
C MET A 372 -5.43 6.10 -10.00
N HIS A 373 -5.95 6.07 -11.23
CA HIS A 373 -6.48 4.84 -11.82
C HIS A 373 -5.36 4.05 -12.52
N TYR A 374 -5.37 2.73 -12.38
CA TYR A 374 -4.50 1.84 -13.16
C TYR A 374 -4.92 1.70 -14.60
N ASN A 375 -3.95 1.41 -15.46
CA ASN A 375 -4.21 1.09 -16.86
C ASN A 375 -5.05 -0.19 -16.97
N ALA A 376 -5.97 -0.25 -17.94
CA ALA A 376 -6.92 -1.34 -18.14
C ALA A 376 -6.29 -2.74 -18.24
N TYR A 377 -5.02 -2.84 -18.63
CA TYR A 377 -4.27 -4.08 -18.86
C TYR A 377 -3.34 -4.44 -17.69
N THR A 378 -3.36 -3.65 -16.62
CA THR A 378 -2.47 -3.87 -15.46
C THR A 378 -2.68 -5.25 -14.88
N GLY A 379 -1.58 -5.97 -14.63
CA GLY A 379 -1.64 -7.30 -14.03
C GLY A 379 -2.15 -8.41 -14.95
N ALA A 380 -2.30 -8.18 -16.27
CA ALA A 380 -2.79 -9.18 -17.20
C ALA A 380 -1.83 -10.36 -17.40
N VAL A 381 -2.36 -11.58 -17.59
CA VAL A 381 -1.59 -12.70 -18.18
C VAL A 381 -1.52 -12.59 -19.69
N ASN A 382 -2.61 -12.17 -20.35
CA ASN A 382 -2.63 -11.83 -21.76
C ASN A 382 -2.71 -10.31 -21.91
N ILE A 383 -1.59 -9.68 -22.23
CA ILE A 383 -1.47 -8.22 -22.39
C ILE A 383 -2.34 -7.65 -23.53
N GLY A 384 -2.84 -8.48 -24.44
CA GLY A 384 -3.78 -8.08 -25.48
C GLY A 384 -5.23 -7.96 -25.00
N LYS A 385 -5.53 -8.35 -23.76
CA LYS A 385 -6.86 -8.28 -23.15
C LYS A 385 -6.83 -7.45 -21.86
N PRO A 386 -7.83 -6.61 -21.60
CA PRO A 386 -7.90 -5.85 -20.35
C PRO A 386 -8.18 -6.76 -19.15
N THR A 387 -7.72 -6.38 -17.97
CA THR A 387 -8.12 -6.94 -16.67
C THR A 387 -9.22 -6.11 -16.02
N MET A 388 -9.30 -4.81 -16.33
CA MET A 388 -10.33 -3.90 -15.83
C MET A 388 -11.16 -3.37 -16.99
N ILE A 389 -12.47 -3.62 -16.94
CA ILE A 389 -13.41 -3.29 -18.01
C ILE A 389 -14.43 -2.28 -17.47
N PRO A 390 -14.46 -1.04 -17.98
CA PRO A 390 -15.49 -0.06 -17.60
C PRO A 390 -16.89 -0.58 -17.92
N LYS A 391 -17.82 -0.46 -16.96
CA LYS A 391 -19.23 -0.85 -17.12
C LYS A 391 -20.05 0.20 -17.85
N VAL A 392 -19.65 1.46 -17.77
CA VAL A 392 -20.32 2.59 -18.43
C VAL A 392 -19.45 3.02 -19.60
N ASP A 393 -20.07 3.14 -20.78
CA ASP A 393 -19.43 3.59 -22.03
C ASP A 393 -18.01 3.03 -22.19
N GLN A 394 -17.92 1.70 -22.30
CA GLN A 394 -16.65 0.98 -22.31
C GLN A 394 -15.71 1.52 -23.40
N ALA A 395 -16.24 1.82 -24.58
CA ALA A 395 -15.45 2.31 -25.72
C ALA A 395 -14.79 3.66 -25.41
N ALA A 396 -15.50 4.58 -24.75
CA ALA A 396 -14.93 5.88 -24.37
C ALA A 396 -14.01 5.80 -23.15
N ASN A 397 -14.29 4.90 -22.19
CA ASN A 397 -13.61 4.90 -20.90
C ASN A 397 -12.37 3.99 -20.83
N ILE A 398 -12.28 2.94 -21.66
CA ILE A 398 -11.17 1.98 -21.58
C ILE A 398 -9.81 2.65 -21.80
N GLY A 399 -9.73 3.61 -22.72
CA GLY A 399 -8.50 4.36 -23.03
C GLY A 399 -8.17 5.46 -22.02
N ARG A 400 -9.10 5.81 -21.12
CA ARG A 400 -8.88 6.81 -20.06
C ARG A 400 -8.18 6.19 -18.84
N LEU A 401 -8.37 4.88 -18.65
CA LEU A 401 -7.76 4.15 -17.53
C LEU A 401 -6.24 4.19 -17.63
N GLY A 402 -5.58 4.64 -16.56
CA GLY A 402 -4.12 4.68 -16.50
C GLY A 402 -3.48 5.86 -17.19
N GLN A 403 -4.24 6.89 -17.56
CA GLN A 403 -3.66 8.15 -18.05
C GLN A 403 -2.67 8.71 -17.01
N ARG A 404 -1.61 9.36 -17.51
CA ARG A 404 -0.56 10.01 -16.69
C ARG A 404 -0.29 11.43 -17.19
N GLU A 405 -1.30 12.10 -17.74
CA GLU A 405 -1.16 13.45 -18.28
C GLU A 405 -1.35 14.52 -17.19
N SER A 406 -2.43 14.43 -16.42
CA SER A 406 -2.74 15.42 -15.37
C SER A 406 -3.74 14.89 -14.34
N MET A 407 -3.83 15.56 -13.20
CA MET A 407 -4.90 15.36 -12.21
C MET A 407 -6.25 15.67 -12.84
N SER A 408 -7.19 14.74 -12.69
CA SER A 408 -8.57 14.95 -13.09
C SER A 408 -9.31 15.90 -12.13
N PRO A 409 -10.48 16.41 -12.51
CA PRO A 409 -11.32 17.19 -11.59
C PRO A 409 -11.66 16.44 -10.29
N ALA A 410 -11.84 15.12 -10.36
CA ALA A 410 -12.14 14.30 -9.19
C ALA A 410 -10.93 14.14 -8.26
N ASP A 411 -9.72 13.98 -8.81
CA ASP A 411 -8.48 13.95 -8.02
C ASP A 411 -8.31 15.26 -7.23
N VAL A 412 -8.57 16.39 -7.89
CA VAL A 412 -8.53 17.73 -7.29
C VAL A 412 -9.60 17.88 -6.20
N GLU A 413 -10.83 17.45 -6.45
CA GLU A 413 -11.91 17.53 -5.47
C GLU A 413 -11.60 16.70 -4.21
N ILE A 414 -11.11 15.47 -4.37
CA ILE A 414 -10.72 14.62 -3.23
C ILE A 414 -9.59 15.28 -2.44
N LEU A 415 -8.56 15.79 -3.12
CA LEU A 415 -7.43 16.44 -2.44
C LEU A 415 -7.89 17.69 -1.67
N ASN A 416 -8.75 18.51 -2.27
CA ASN A 416 -9.27 19.71 -1.63
C ASN A 416 -10.21 19.38 -0.46
N LYS A 417 -11.08 18.38 -0.59
CA LYS A 417 -11.88 17.89 0.56
C LYS A 417 -10.97 17.34 1.65
N MET A 418 -9.85 16.72 1.32
CA MET A 418 -8.94 16.15 2.30
C MET A 418 -8.21 17.22 3.14
N TYR A 419 -7.82 18.34 2.53
CA TYR A 419 -6.87 19.30 3.09
C TYR A 419 -7.33 20.76 3.16
N CYS A 420 -8.24 21.18 2.28
CA CYS A 420 -8.49 22.59 1.98
C CYS A 420 -9.82 23.11 2.54
N MET A 421 -10.41 22.38 3.48
CA MET A 421 -11.67 22.75 4.15
C MET A 421 -11.44 22.82 5.67
N PRO A 422 -10.66 23.81 6.16
CA PRO A 422 -10.39 23.95 7.59
C PRO A 422 -11.69 24.17 8.37
N GLY A 423 -11.86 23.46 9.49
CA GLY A 423 -13.06 23.57 10.32
C GLY A 423 -14.30 22.84 9.79
N CYS A 424 -14.18 22.12 8.67
CA CYS A 424 -15.25 21.27 8.15
C CYS A 424 -14.80 19.81 8.08
N ASP A 425 -15.28 18.96 8.98
CA ASP A 425 -14.88 17.56 9.08
C ASP A 425 -16.06 16.61 8.95
N ASP A 426 -15.77 15.42 8.43
CA ASP A 426 -16.64 14.26 8.59
C ASP A 426 -16.26 13.55 9.89
N THR A 427 -17.24 13.23 10.73
CA THR A 427 -17.03 12.50 11.99
C THR A 427 -17.08 10.98 11.79
N ASN A 428 -17.44 10.54 10.59
CA ASN A 428 -17.60 9.14 10.23
C ASN A 428 -16.98 8.84 8.85
N VAL A 429 -16.18 7.79 8.75
CA VAL A 429 -15.49 7.40 7.52
C VAL A 429 -16.46 7.02 6.38
N TYR A 430 -17.65 6.53 6.72
CA TYR A 430 -18.70 6.14 5.76
C TYR A 430 -19.49 7.32 5.16
N CYS A 431 -19.19 8.56 5.58
CA CYS A 431 -19.82 9.77 5.02
C CYS A 431 -19.74 9.84 3.49
N GLY A 432 -18.59 9.49 2.90
CA GLY A 432 -18.45 9.46 1.46
C GLY A 432 -19.36 8.43 0.78
N ALA A 433 -19.51 7.24 1.38
CA ALA A 433 -20.39 6.19 0.88
C ALA A 433 -21.87 6.62 0.95
N TRP A 434 -22.29 7.21 2.06
CA TRP A 434 -23.66 7.72 2.22
C TRP A 434 -23.97 8.90 1.29
N ALA A 435 -23.00 9.79 1.05
CA ALA A 435 -23.14 10.87 0.09
C ALA A 435 -23.33 10.35 -1.34
N LEU A 436 -22.58 9.33 -1.75
CA LEU A 436 -22.75 8.67 -3.06
C LEU A 436 -24.11 7.99 -3.22
N LYS A 437 -24.74 7.61 -2.11
CA LYS A 437 -26.13 7.10 -2.05
C LYS A 437 -27.20 8.18 -1.97
N GLN A 438 -26.85 9.44 -2.22
CA GLN A 438 -27.78 10.59 -2.21
C GLN A 438 -28.46 10.81 -0.85
N LEU A 439 -27.84 10.35 0.24
CA LEU A 439 -28.45 10.46 1.58
C LEU A 439 -28.33 11.86 2.20
N CYS A 440 -27.43 12.69 1.68
CA CYS A 440 -27.25 14.08 2.14
C CYS A 440 -28.57 14.87 2.14
N ASN A 441 -29.42 14.65 1.14
CA ASN A 441 -30.69 15.36 0.98
C ASN A 441 -31.92 14.50 1.31
N HIS A 442 -31.73 13.27 1.78
CA HIS A 442 -32.82 12.36 2.08
C HIS A 442 -33.58 12.82 3.35
N PRO A 443 -34.92 12.97 3.33
CA PRO A 443 -35.68 13.55 4.45
C PRO A 443 -35.40 12.90 5.81
N SER A 444 -35.31 11.57 5.85
CA SER A 444 -35.07 10.81 7.08
C SER A 444 -33.63 10.86 7.59
N HIS A 445 -32.65 11.19 6.74
CA HIS A 445 -31.22 11.06 7.04
C HIS A 445 -30.47 12.39 7.02
N LYS A 446 -31.05 13.44 6.42
CA LYS A 446 -30.44 14.77 6.25
C LYS A 446 -29.93 15.34 7.57
N GLY A 447 -30.69 15.24 8.65
CA GLY A 447 -30.27 15.73 9.97
C GLY A 447 -28.98 15.05 10.46
N TRP A 448 -28.88 13.73 10.29
CA TRP A 448 -27.66 13.00 10.64
C TRP A 448 -26.49 13.39 9.72
N MET A 449 -26.73 13.55 8.41
CA MET A 449 -25.71 13.93 7.42
C MET A 449 -25.16 15.34 7.67
N ILE A 450 -26.00 16.30 8.05
CA ILE A 450 -25.58 17.67 8.42
C ILE A 450 -24.63 17.64 9.62
N ASN A 451 -24.92 16.82 10.62
CA ASN A 451 -24.13 16.79 11.85
C ASN A 451 -22.83 15.98 11.73
N ASN A 452 -22.76 15.02 10.81
CA ASN A 452 -21.66 14.04 10.76
C ASN A 452 -20.88 14.03 9.46
N CYS A 453 -21.45 14.51 8.36
CA CYS A 453 -20.91 14.35 7.00
C CYS A 453 -20.78 15.68 6.26
N ARG A 454 -20.42 16.75 6.97
CA ARG A 454 -20.39 18.11 6.43
C ARG A 454 -19.49 18.22 5.20
N ARG A 455 -18.35 17.54 5.20
CA ARG A 455 -17.37 17.60 4.11
C ARG A 455 -17.80 16.74 2.93
N SER A 456 -18.27 15.52 3.18
CA SER A 456 -18.77 14.63 2.11
C SER A 456 -20.04 15.16 1.43
N CYS A 457 -20.91 15.83 2.18
CA CYS A 457 -22.18 16.37 1.68
C CYS A 457 -22.11 17.85 1.27
N SER A 458 -20.94 18.48 1.33
CA SER A 458 -20.74 19.90 1.02
C SER A 458 -21.60 20.85 1.87
N PHE A 459 -21.81 20.54 3.15
CA PHE A 459 -22.49 21.38 4.14
C PHE A 459 -21.52 22.27 4.95
N CYS A 460 -20.33 22.53 4.40
CA CYS A 460 -19.31 23.32 5.10
C CYS A 460 -19.70 24.81 5.22
N ASP A 461 -20.45 25.34 4.26
CA ASP A 461 -20.90 26.74 4.23
C ASP A 461 -22.23 26.97 4.99
N SER A 462 -22.80 25.92 5.58
CA SER A 462 -24.14 25.94 6.20
C SER A 462 -24.13 26.15 7.71
N GLY A 463 -23.04 26.65 8.29
CA GLY A 463 -22.82 26.71 9.75
C GLY A 463 -22.37 28.07 10.25
#